data_AF-A0A1G0MVG9-F1
#
_entry.id   AF-A0A1G0MVG9-F1
#
_cell.length_a   1.000
_cell.length_b   1.000
_cell.length_c   1.000
_cell.angle_alpha   90.00
_cell.angle_beta   90.00
_cell.angle_gamma   90.00
#
_symmetry.space_group_name_H-M   'P 1'
#
loop_
_entity.id
_entity.type
_entity.pdbx_description
1 polymer ?
#
loop_
_entity_poly.entity_id
_entity_poly.type
_entity_poly.pdbx_seq_one_letter_code
_entity_poly.pdbx_strand_id
1 'polypeptide(L)' 'MNTTYILRQSDNLVFTTDSETFTFTARRLADVKRRAFRKQFHEDSNLRLEDESGKVVSIKRSGFKWEDK' A
#
# COMPACT_ATOMS: atom_id res chain seq x y z
N MET A 1 -12.38 -3.58 -15.34
CA MET A 1 -12.26 -2.13 -15.06
C MET A 1 -10.90 -1.86 -14.41
N ASN A 2 -10.39 -0.64 -14.53
CA ASN A 2 -9.24 -0.22 -13.73
C ASN A 2 -9.75 0.21 -12.35
N THR A 3 -9.01 -0.14 -11.30
CA THR A 3 -9.28 0.27 -9.92
C THR A 3 -8.13 1.15 -9.46
N THR A 4 -8.46 2.23 -8.74
CA THR A 4 -7.46 3.08 -8.11
C THR A 4 -7.18 2.59 -6.70
N TYR A 5 -5.91 2.58 -6.35
CA TYR A 5 -5.41 2.18 -5.05
C TYR A 5 -4.51 3.28 -4.49
N ILE A 6 -4.59 3.49 -3.19
CA ILE A 6 -3.79 4.45 -2.46
C ILE A 6 -2.80 3.68 -1.59
N LEU A 7 -1.51 3.89 -1.80
CA LEU A 7 -0.46 3.36 -0.95
C LEU A 7 -0.12 4.37 0.14
N ARG A 8 -0.18 3.90 1.39
CA ARG A 8 0.38 4.57 2.56
C ARG A 8 1.57 3.77 3.08
N GLN A 9 2.56 4.47 3.64
CA GLN A 9 3.76 3.86 4.21
C GLN A 9 3.96 4.37 5.64
N SER A 10 4.46 3.54 6.53
CA SER A 10 4.74 3.91 7.93
C SER A 10 5.76 2.99 8.57
N ASP A 11 6.68 3.54 9.37
CA ASP A 11 7.68 2.75 10.10
C ASP A 11 7.09 2.09 11.35
N ASN A 12 6.10 2.73 11.98
CA ASN A 12 5.58 2.33 13.29
C ASN A 12 4.18 1.68 13.24
N LEU A 13 3.76 1.15 12.09
CA LEU A 13 2.39 0.61 11.85
C LEU A 13 1.25 1.62 12.07
N VAL A 14 1.56 2.89 12.33
CA VAL A 14 0.60 3.98 12.46
C VAL A 14 0.55 4.73 11.12
N PHE A 15 -0.53 4.53 10.37
CA PHE A 15 -0.76 5.21 9.10
C PHE A 15 -1.59 6.46 9.36
N THR A 16 -0.93 7.62 9.44
CA THR A 16 -1.62 8.90 9.62
C THR A 16 -2.13 9.43 8.29
N THR A 17 -3.12 10.33 8.34
CA THR A 17 -3.61 11.04 7.14
C THR A 17 -2.53 11.87 6.47
N ASP A 18 -1.57 12.38 7.25
CA ASP A 18 -0.46 13.22 6.80
C ASP A 18 0.71 12.42 6.21
N SER A 19 0.66 11.09 6.26
CA SER A 19 1.67 10.23 5.65
C SER A 19 1.66 10.42 4.13
N GLU A 20 2.84 10.49 3.51
CA GLU A 20 2.96 10.57 2.05
C GLU A 20 2.22 9.39 1.39
N THR A 21 1.41 9.70 0.37
CA THR A 21 0.59 8.71 -0.33
C THR A 21 0.95 8.61 -1.79
N PHE A 22 0.88 7.39 -2.33
CA PHE A 22 1.08 7.14 -3.76
C PHE A 22 -0.17 6.52 -4.36
N THR A 23 -0.68 7.12 -5.43
CA THR A 23 -1.86 6.62 -6.13
C THR A 23 -1.45 5.72 -7.29
N PHE A 24 -2.08 4.56 -7.39
CA PHE A 24 -1.89 3.61 -8.49
C PHE A 24 -3.22 3.25 -9.13
N THR A 25 -3.29 3.34 -10.45
CA THR A 25 -4.42 2.81 -11.22
C THR A 25 -3.99 1.52 -11.92
N ALA A 26 -4.69 0.41 -11.64
CA ALA A 26 -4.40 -0.88 -12.25
C ALA A 26 -5.64 -1.77 -12.33
N ARG A 27 -5.60 -2.79 -13.21
CA ARG A 27 -6.68 -3.80 -13.30
C ARG A 27 -6.55 -4.91 -12.26
N ARG A 28 -5.34 -5.12 -11.73
CA ARG A 28 -5.02 -6.25 -10.84
C ARG A 28 -4.26 -5.75 -9.62
N LEU A 29 -4.68 -6.20 -8.44
CA LEU A 29 -4.00 -5.89 -7.17
C LEU A 29 -2.53 -6.31 -7.17
N ALA A 30 -2.19 -7.41 -7.83
CA ALA A 30 -0.81 -7.89 -7.96
C ALA A 30 0.13 -6.87 -8.61
N ASP A 31 -0.35 -6.13 -9.61
CA ASP A 31 0.46 -5.09 -10.27
C ASP A 31 0.68 -3.89 -9.35
N VAL A 32 -0.33 -3.55 -8.55
CA VAL A 32 -0.22 -2.50 -7.53
C VAL A 32 0.77 -2.90 -6.45
N LYS A 33 0.70 -4.12 -5.91
CA LYS A 33 1.67 -4.62 -4.91
C LYS A 33 3.11 -4.54 -5.41
N ARG A 34 3.34 -4.89 -6.69
CA ARG A 34 4.67 -4.80 -7.32
C ARG A 34 5.15 -3.36 -7.41
N ARG A 35 4.28 -2.43 -7.80
CA ARG A 35 4.61 -0.99 -7.89
C ARG A 35 4.81 -0.37 -6.50
N ALA A 36 3.99 -0.75 -5.53
CA ALA A 36 4.07 -0.30 -4.15
C ALA A 36 5.41 -0.69 -3.52
N PHE A 37 5.85 -1.93 -3.71
CA PHE A 37 7.16 -2.38 -3.24
C PHE A 37 8.32 -1.57 -3.84
N ARG A 38 8.23 -1.17 -5.12
CA ARG A 38 9.25 -0.31 -5.76
C ARG A 38 9.23 1.15 -5.28
N LYS A 39 8.15 1.58 -4.65
CA LYS A 39 8.00 2.92 -4.07
C LYS A 39 8.27 2.92 -2.56
N GLN A 40 8.63 1.77 -2.00
CA GLN A 40 8.96 1.62 -0.61
C GLN A 40 10.19 2.50 -0.28
N PHE A 41 10.10 3.34 0.76
CA PHE A 41 11.23 4.22 1.13
C PHE A 41 12.41 3.43 1.70
N HIS A 42 12.11 2.55 2.66
CA HIS A 42 13.08 1.69 3.34
C HIS A 42 12.51 0.29 3.46
N GLU A 43 13.37 -0.74 3.42
CA GLU A 43 12.96 -2.15 3.47
C GLU A 43 12.08 -2.46 4.71
N ASP A 44 12.31 -1.73 5.80
CA ASP A 44 11.60 -1.85 7.07
C ASP A 44 10.29 -1.07 7.19
N SER A 45 9.90 -0.34 6.16
CA SER A 45 8.61 0.37 6.18
C SER A 45 7.44 -0.59 5.97
N ASN A 46 6.35 -0.33 6.69
CA ASN A 46 5.09 -1.04 6.51
C ASN A 46 4.29 -0.38 5.40
N LEU A 47 3.70 -1.18 4.52
CA LEU A 47 2.91 -0.73 3.39
C LEU A 47 1.44 -1.06 3.61
N ARG A 48 0.56 -0.12 3.31
CA ARG A 48 -0.89 -0.30 3.36
C ARG A 48 -1.49 0.18 2.05
N LEU A 49 -2.22 -0.70 1.39
CA LEU A 49 -2.99 -0.39 0.18
C LEU A 49 -4.45 -0.21 0.58
N GLU A 50 -4.99 0.92 0.16
CA GLU A 50 -6.39 1.30 0.32
C GLU A 50 -7.05 1.44 -1.06
N ASP A 51 -8.37 1.35 -1.11
CA ASP A 51 -9.15 1.80 -2.26
C ASP A 51 -9.49 3.30 -2.16
N GLU A 52 -10.22 3.82 -3.15
CA GLU A 52 -10.66 5.22 -3.19
C GLU A 52 -11.56 5.63 -2.02
N SER A 53 -12.19 4.66 -1.34
CA SER A 53 -13.03 4.91 -0.17
C SER A 53 -12.24 4.91 1.14
N GLY A 54 -10.93 4.65 1.07
CA GLY A 54 -10.06 4.51 2.25
C GLY A 54 -10.15 3.14 2.91
N LYS A 55 -10.86 2.17 2.31
CA LYS A 55 -10.93 0.80 2.82
C LYS A 55 -9.60 0.10 2.56
N VAL A 56 -9.08 -0.57 3.58
CA VAL A 56 -7.86 -1.38 3.45
C VAL A 56 -8.13 -2.59 2.57
N VAL A 57 -7.34 -2.71 1.51
CA VAL A 57 -7.35 -3.85 0.59
C VAL A 57 -6.25 -4.85 0.93
N SER A 58 -5.07 -4.35 1.30
CA SER A 58 -3.91 -5.21 1.54
C SER A 58 -2.86 -4.50 2.40
N ILE A 59 -2.19 -5.24 3.28
CA ILE A 59 -1.12 -4.72 4.15
C ILE A 59 0.15 -5.58 3.96
N LYS A 60 1.32 -4.96 3.94
CA LYS A 60 2.61 -5.65 4.08
C LYS A 60 3.35 -5.05 5.26
N ARG A 61 3.66 -5.88 6.26
CA ARG A 61 4.54 -5.48 7.36
C ARG A 61 6.00 -5.68 6.98
N SER A 62 6.93 -4.97 7.62
CA SER A 62 8.37 -5.22 7.44
C SER A 62 8.68 -6.71 7.66
N GLY A 63 9.50 -7.29 6.79
CA GLY A 63 9.88 -8.71 6.88
C GLY A 63 8.77 -9.73 6.59
N PHE A 64 7.52 -9.31 6.41
CA PHE A 64 6.38 -10.20 6.15
C PHE A 64 5.88 -10.11 4.71
N LYS A 65 5.15 -11.16 4.30
CA LYS A 65 4.40 -11.20 3.03
C LYS A 65 3.18 -10.28 3.10
N TRP A 66 2.62 -9.96 1.94
CA TRP A 66 1.36 -9.23 1.84
C TRP A 66 0.20 -10.05 2.42
N GLU A 67 -0.66 -9.39 3.20
CA GLU A 67 -1.90 -9.90 3.76
C GLU A 67 -3.07 -9.14 3.10
N ASP A 68 -3.87 -9.87 2.31
CA ASP A 68 -5.08 -9.34 1.66
C ASP A 68 -6.27 -9.36 2.64
N LYS A 69 -7.16 -8.36 2.52
CA LYS A 69 -8.35 -8.17 3.37
C LYS A 69 -9.65 -8.30 2.59
#